data_AF-A0A543CQW4-F1
#
_entry.id   AF-A0A543CQW4-F1
#
_cell.length_a   1.000
_cell.length_b   1.000
_cell.length_c   1.000
_cell.angle_alpha   90.00
_cell.angle_beta   90.00
_cell.angle_gamma   90.00
#
_symmetry.space_group_name_H-M   'P 1'
#
loop_
_entity.id
_entity.type
_entity.pdbx_description
1 polymer ?
#
loop_
_entity_poly.entity_id
_entity_poly.type
_entity_poly.pdbx_seq_one_letter_code
_entity_poly.pdbx_strand_id
1 'polypeptide(L)'
;MPDERRVGYLEGLVRELCERGLVARVVRSRSGPAFCRVVNPEAASLSENVMCAPAPGGTDQPPWYFWWSWGEPMHAVDDPCGAAVKVARVLEAHRD
;
A
#
# COMPACT_ATOMS: atom_id res chain seq x y z
N MET A 1 -19.52 -7.01 3.82
CA MET A 1 -18.42 -7.38 2.91
C MET A 1 -17.12 -6.85 3.50
N PRO A 2 -15.95 -7.46 3.26
CA PRO A 2 -14.69 -6.73 3.42
C PRO A 2 -14.82 -5.41 2.66
N ASP A 3 -14.27 -4.33 3.19
CA ASP A 3 -14.41 -2.98 2.65
C ASP A 3 -13.96 -2.91 1.17
N GLU A 4 -14.90 -3.00 0.22
CA GLU A 4 -14.63 -3.12 -1.22
C GLU A 4 -13.89 -1.89 -1.75
N ARG A 5 -14.15 -0.71 -1.16
CA ARG A 5 -13.47 0.53 -1.50
C ARG A 5 -11.97 0.44 -1.15
N ARG A 6 -11.64 -0.05 0.07
CA ARG A 6 -10.25 -0.31 0.47
C ARG A 6 -9.55 -1.25 -0.51
N VAL A 7 -10.22 -2.34 -0.86
CA VAL A 7 -9.68 -3.34 -1.81
C VAL A 7 -9.39 -2.68 -3.16
N GLY A 8 -10.33 -1.90 -3.71
CA GLY A 8 -10.13 -1.22 -4.98
C GLY A 8 -8.94 -0.26 -4.98
N TYR A 9 -8.74 0.50 -3.89
CA TYR A 9 -7.55 1.36 -3.74
C TYR A 9 -6.26 0.54 -3.71
N LEU A 10 -6.25 -0.57 -2.96
CA LEU A 10 -5.07 -1.44 -2.89
C LEU A 10 -4.79 -2.15 -4.22
N GLU A 11 -5.80 -2.53 -4.99
CA GLU A 11 -5.64 -3.12 -6.32
C GLU A 11 -5.05 -2.09 -7.31
N GLY A 12 -5.47 -0.83 -7.22
CA GLY A 12 -4.85 0.29 -7.95
C GLY A 12 -3.37 0.44 -7.62
N LEU A 13 -3.01 0.42 -6.33
CA LEU A 13 -1.61 0.46 -5.90
C LEU A 13 -0.81 -0.75 -6.39
N VAL A 14 -1.38 -1.97 -6.31
CA VAL A 14 -0.73 -3.19 -6.81
C VAL A 14 -0.35 -3.06 -8.28
N ARG A 15 -1.23 -2.50 -9.12
CA ARG A 15 -0.95 -2.28 -10.55
C ARG A 15 0.28 -1.38 -10.74
N GLU A 16 0.33 -0.24 -10.07
CA GLU A 16 1.43 0.72 -10.17
C GLU A 16 2.76 0.14 -9.63
N LEU A 17 2.71 -0.71 -8.60
CA LEU A 17 3.89 -1.42 -8.08
C LEU A 17 4.40 -2.48 -9.07
N CYS A 18 3.49 -3.25 -9.68
CA CYS A 18 3.84 -4.25 -10.70
C CYS A 18 4.45 -3.62 -11.95
N GLU A 19 3.93 -2.47 -12.40
CA GLU A 19 4.49 -1.70 -13.52
C GLU A 19 5.95 -1.24 -13.25
N ARG A 20 6.36 -1.18 -11.97
CA ARG A 20 7.72 -0.85 -11.53
C ARG A 20 8.61 -2.08 -11.29
N GLY A 21 8.13 -3.28 -11.63
CA GLY A 21 8.87 -4.53 -11.44
C GLY A 21 8.84 -5.09 -10.02
N LEU A 22 8.04 -4.51 -9.12
CA LEU A 22 7.82 -5.07 -7.78
C LEU A 22 6.75 -6.16 -7.82
N VAL A 23 6.87 -7.15 -6.93
CA VAL A 23 5.86 -8.20 -6.79
C VAL A 23 4.89 -7.79 -5.69
N ALA A 24 3.66 -7.43 -6.06
CA ALA A 24 2.64 -6.94 -5.13
C ALA A 24 1.33 -7.73 -5.21
N ARG A 25 0.61 -7.84 -4.09
CA ARG A 25 -0.74 -8.44 -4.04
C ARG A 25 -1.56 -7.91 -2.88
N VAL A 26 -2.88 -7.90 -3.05
CA VAL A 26 -3.81 -7.67 -1.94
C VAL A 26 -3.93 -8.94 -1.09
N VAL A 27 -3.72 -8.78 0.21
CA VAL A 27 -3.90 -9.81 1.23
C VAL A 27 -5.20 -9.53 1.99
N ARG A 28 -6.16 -10.44 1.92
CA ARG A 28 -7.38 -10.41 2.74
C ARG A 28 -7.14 -11.27 3.97
N SER A 29 -7.02 -10.65 5.15
CA SER A 29 -6.84 -11.37 6.40
C SER A 29 -8.19 -11.88 6.94
N ARG A 30 -8.17 -12.93 7.78
CA ARG A 30 -9.41 -13.45 8.41
C ARG A 30 -9.98 -12.54 9.49
N SER A 31 -9.14 -11.75 10.16
CA SER A 31 -9.50 -11.01 11.38
C SER A 31 -9.14 -9.52 11.33
N GLY A 32 -8.91 -8.95 10.15
CA GLY A 32 -8.51 -7.56 10.01
C GLY A 32 -8.65 -7.00 8.59
N PRO A 33 -8.36 -5.69 8.42
CA PRO A 33 -8.37 -5.02 7.12
C PRO A 33 -7.54 -5.75 6.05
N ALA A 34 -7.96 -5.64 4.79
CA ALA A 34 -7.09 -5.98 3.67
C ALA A 34 -5.90 -5.02 3.60
N PHE A 35 -4.77 -5.51 3.12
CA PHE A 35 -3.55 -4.72 2.92
C PHE A 35 -2.83 -5.17 1.64
N CYS A 36 -1.96 -4.33 1.10
CA CYS A 36 -1.08 -4.71 -0.01
C CYS A 36 0.24 -5.21 0.56
N ARG A 37 0.66 -6.43 0.21
CA ARG A 37 2.01 -6.91 0.48
C ARG A 37 2.85 -6.77 -0.77
N VAL A 38 4.03 -6.20 -0.64
CA VAL A 38 4.96 -5.94 -1.74
C VAL A 38 6.36 -6.46 -1.39
N VAL A 39 7.06 -7.00 -2.38
CA VAL A 39 8.43 -7.49 -2.29
C VAL A 39 9.21 -6.94 -3.48
N ASN A 40 10.46 -6.53 -3.25
CA ASN A 40 11.40 -6.29 -4.34
C ASN A 40 12.10 -7.62 -4.70
N PRO A 41 11.89 -8.18 -5.90
CA PRO A 41 12.53 -9.45 -6.29
C PRO A 41 14.06 -9.37 -6.32
N GLU A 42 14.63 -8.19 -6.60
CA GLU A 42 16.08 -7.94 -6.60
C GLU A 42 16.67 -7.82 -5.18
N ALA A 43 15.81 -7.67 -4.17
CA ALA A 43 16.16 -7.61 -2.76
C ALA A 43 15.11 -8.37 -1.95
N ALA A 44 14.98 -9.67 -2.21
CA ALA A 44 13.86 -10.48 -1.69
C ALA A 44 13.72 -10.54 -0.15
N SER A 45 14.74 -10.12 0.60
CA SER A 45 14.66 -9.91 2.06
C SER A 45 13.84 -8.68 2.46
N LEU A 46 13.69 -7.71 1.55
CA LEU A 46 12.89 -6.50 1.74
C LEU A 46 11.44 -6.74 1.31
N SER A 47 10.53 -6.47 2.23
CA SER A 47 9.09 -6.48 1.97
C SER A 47 8.40 -5.40 2.78
N GLU A 48 7.31 -4.86 2.24
CA GLU A 48 6.46 -3.89 2.93
C GLU A 48 5.00 -4.35 2.91
N ASN A 49 4.25 -3.96 3.94
CA ASN A 49 2.80 -4.05 3.97
C ASN A 49 2.21 -2.64 3.96
N VAL A 50 1.48 -2.31 2.91
CA VAL A 50 0.78 -1.03 2.78
C VAL A 50 -0.67 -1.20 3.22
N MET A 51 -1.06 -0.44 4.24
CA MET A 51 -2.43 -0.39 4.74
C MET A 51 -3.21 0.69 3.97
N CYS A 52 -4.55 0.60 3.99
CA CYS A 52 -5.40 1.62 3.39
C CYS A 52 -6.60 1.89 4.32
N ALA A 53 -6.75 3.14 4.74
CA ALA A 53 -7.77 3.55 5.71
C ALA A 53 -8.10 5.03 5.56
N PRO A 54 -9.33 5.45 5.95
CA PRO A 54 -9.65 6.85 6.08
C PRO A 54 -8.78 7.53 7.14
N ALA A 55 -8.56 8.83 6.99
CA ALA A 55 -7.97 9.66 8.02
C ALA A 55 -8.77 9.54 9.33
N PRO A 56 -8.09 9.49 10.49
CA PRO A 56 -8.77 9.54 11.77
C PRO A 56 -9.42 10.91 11.97
N GLY A 57 -10.59 10.92 12.64
CA GLY A 57 -11.37 12.14 12.87
C GLY A 57 -12.73 12.08 12.17
N GLY A 58 -13.80 12.22 12.95
CA GLY A 58 -15.18 11.90 12.59
C GLY A 58 -15.88 12.85 11.63
N THR A 59 -15.24 13.19 10.51
CA THR A 59 -15.95 13.79 9.37
C THR A 59 -16.82 12.72 8.70
N ASP A 60 -17.95 13.12 8.10
CA ASP A 60 -18.85 12.17 7.42
C ASP A 60 -18.19 11.47 6.21
N GLN A 61 -17.20 12.13 5.60
CA GLN A 61 -16.45 11.62 4.46
C GLN A 61 -14.95 11.94 4.60
N PRO A 62 -14.23 11.18 5.43
CA PRO A 62 -12.81 11.41 5.64
C PRO A 62 -12.01 11.06 4.38
N PRO A 63 -10.94 11.82 4.06
CA PRO A 63 -10.03 11.46 2.98
C PRO A 63 -9.37 10.11 3.27
N TRP A 64 -9.14 9.33 2.22
CA TRP A 64 -8.49 8.03 2.33
C TRP A 64 -7.01 8.12 1.99
N TYR A 65 -6.21 7.41 2.77
CA TYR A 65 -4.77 7.35 2.58
C TYR A 65 -4.30 5.90 2.47
N PHE A 66 -3.22 5.70 1.73
CA PHE A 66 -2.29 4.61 1.99
C PHE A 66 -1.49 4.96 3.24
N TRP A 67 -1.18 3.95 4.05
CA TRP A 67 -0.44 4.09 5.30
C TRP A 67 0.70 3.10 5.32
N TRP A 68 1.81 3.52 5.91
CA TRP A 68 2.93 2.64 6.21
C TRP A 68 2.53 1.61 7.27
N SER A 69 3.22 0.47 7.30
CA SER A 69 3.01 -0.56 8.32
C SER A 69 3.31 -0.07 9.74
N TRP A 70 4.12 1.00 9.88
CA TRP A 70 4.41 1.66 11.15
C TRP A 70 3.41 2.76 11.54
N GLY A 71 2.31 2.94 10.79
CA GLY A 71 1.17 3.75 11.19
C GLY A 71 1.20 5.22 10.76
N GLU A 72 2.19 5.64 9.98
CA GLU A 72 2.24 6.99 9.40
C GLU A 72 1.46 7.06 8.06
N PRO A 73 0.79 8.19 7.78
CA PRO A 73 0.14 8.40 6.50
C PRO A 73 1.19 8.50 5.39
N MET A 74 1.02 7.70 4.34
CA MET A 74 1.98 7.60 3.24
C MET A 74 1.61 8.53 2.09
N HIS A 75 0.42 8.37 1.53
CA HIS A 75 -0.03 9.09 0.35
C HIS A 75 -1.54 8.99 0.16
N ALA A 76 -2.14 9.93 -0.57
CA ALA A 76 -3.56 9.89 -0.87
C ALA A 76 -3.89 8.75 -1.86
N VAL A 77 -5.08 8.16 -1.73
CA VAL A 77 -5.48 7.01 -2.57
C VAL A 77 -5.84 7.37 -4.02
N ASP A 78 -5.98 8.67 -4.32
CA ASP A 78 -6.23 9.20 -5.66
C ASP A 78 -4.94 9.32 -6.50
N ASP A 79 -3.76 9.20 -5.88
CA ASP A 79 -2.46 9.10 -6.56
C ASP A 79 -1.71 7.79 -6.19
N PRO A 80 -2.16 6.63 -6.69
CA PRO A 80 -1.46 5.37 -6.45
C PRO A 80 -0.05 5.33 -7.09
N CYS A 81 0.20 6.12 -8.13
CA CYS A 81 1.51 6.20 -8.76
C CYS A 81 2.53 6.88 -7.82
N GLY A 82 2.17 8.02 -7.23
CA GLY A 82 2.97 8.72 -6.22
C GLY A 82 3.22 7.85 -4.98
N ALA A 83 2.21 7.09 -4.54
CA ALA A 83 2.38 6.09 -3.48
C ALA A 83 3.40 5.00 -3.86
N ALA A 84 3.32 4.46 -5.08
CA ALA A 84 4.22 3.42 -5.58
C ALA A 84 5.68 3.90 -5.67
N VAL A 85 5.93 5.18 -6.01
CA VAL A 85 7.29 5.78 -5.94
C VAL A 85 7.87 5.64 -4.54
N LYS A 86 7.10 6.00 -3.51
CA LYS A 86 7.56 5.97 -2.13
C LYS A 86 7.87 4.55 -1.66
N VAL A 87 6.99 3.61 -1.98
CA VAL A 87 7.18 2.19 -1.65
C VAL A 87 8.43 1.64 -2.33
N ALA A 88 8.62 1.93 -3.62
CA ALA A 88 9.80 1.50 -4.35
C ALA A 88 11.08 2.01 -3.69
N ARG A 89 11.10 3.29 -3.28
CA ARG A 89 12.26 3.89 -2.59
C ARG A 89 12.60 3.22 -1.26
N VAL A 90 11.60 2.80 -0.47
CA VAL A 90 11.82 2.05 0.79
C VAL A 90 12.37 0.65 0.51
N LEU A 91 11.98 0.04 -0.62
CA LEU A 91 12.40 -1.30 -1.03
C LEU A 91 13.61 -1.29 -1.97
N GLU A 92 14.25 -0.14 -2.20
CA GLU A 92 15.46 -0.09 -2.99
C GLU A 92 16.56 -0.89 -2.30
N ALA A 93 17.24 -1.74 -3.07
CA ALA A 93 18.44 -2.41 -2.60
C ALA A 93 19.51 -1.34 -2.36
N HIS A 94 19.84 -1.06 -1.09
CA HIS A 94 21.07 -0.33 -0.82
C HIS A 94 22.22 -1.20 -1.32
N ARG A 95 22.90 -0.75 -2.38
CA ARG A 95 24.20 -1.28 -2.75
C ARG A 95 25.19 -0.64 -1.78
N ASP A 96 25.80 -1.47 -0.94
CA ASP A 96 26.98 -1.11 -0.15
C ASP A 96 28.15 -0.69 -1.08
#